data_AF-A0A6P2XHY7-F1
#
_entry.id   AF-A0A6P2XHY7-F1
#
_cell.length_a   1.000
_cell.length_b   1.000
_cell.length_c   1.000
_cell.angle_alpha   90.00
_cell.angle_beta   90.00
_cell.angle_gamma   90.00
#
_symmetry.space_group_name_H-M   'P 1'
#
loop_
_entity.id
_entity.type
_entity.pdbx_description
1 polymer ?
#
loop_
_entity_poly.entity_id
_entity_poly.type
_entity_poly.pdbx_seq_one_letter_code
_entity_poly.pdbx_strand_id
1 'polypeptide(L)'
;MKFRAGMQGLALVGLGVLAACGKHGVDVSAEPHTVCVTGYNEYGRKLHEFWLDNEHKSGCFGNPSAREDGEAFGGGGGFACGCKVTPGQKVKLFWEFALPLDDLERGIQPERKTIDVTIPQPESPTSRYLRVYFRKNGTAELQWVDDMNAPRLKPTQEK
;
A
#
# COMPACT_ATOMS: atom_id res chain seq x y z
N MET A 1 -40.92 -45.05 -63.08
CA MET A 1 -39.65 -44.98 -62.32
C MET A 1 -39.72 -43.78 -61.37
N LYS A 2 -39.28 -44.00 -60.13
CA LYS A 2 -39.45 -43.17 -58.92
C LYS A 2 -38.79 -41.79 -59.05
N PHE A 3 -39.35 -40.73 -58.45
CA PHE A 3 -38.56 -39.79 -57.65
C PHE A 3 -39.36 -39.27 -56.44
N ARG A 4 -38.68 -39.27 -55.29
CA ARG A 4 -39.19 -39.14 -53.92
C ARG A 4 -39.27 -37.68 -53.49
N ALA A 5 -40.21 -37.42 -52.59
CA ALA A 5 -40.24 -36.27 -51.69
C ALA A 5 -39.08 -36.32 -50.67
N GLY A 6 -38.65 -35.16 -50.21
CA GLY A 6 -37.72 -35.01 -49.09
C GLY A 6 -37.62 -33.55 -48.65
N MET A 7 -38.26 -33.25 -47.52
CA MET A 7 -38.19 -31.98 -46.79
C MET A 7 -37.34 -32.21 -45.53
N GLN A 8 -36.69 -31.16 -45.03
CA GLN A 8 -36.17 -30.91 -43.68
C GLN A 8 -34.64 -30.86 -43.45
N GLY A 9 -34.26 -29.86 -42.64
CA GLY A 9 -33.01 -29.73 -41.87
C GLY A 9 -31.97 -28.81 -42.51
N LEU A 10 -31.30 -27.88 -41.84
CA LEU A 10 -31.28 -27.42 -40.45
C LEU A 10 -30.45 -26.12 -40.48
N ALA A 11 -30.90 -25.08 -39.78
CA ALA A 11 -30.14 -23.86 -39.54
C ALA A 11 -29.26 -24.00 -38.27
N LEU A 12 -28.37 -23.02 -38.08
CA LEU A 12 -27.52 -22.69 -36.90
C LEU A 12 -26.04 -23.11 -37.06
N VAL A 13 -25.01 -22.36 -36.64
CA VAL A 13 -24.82 -20.98 -36.12
C VAL A 13 -23.31 -20.73 -36.31
N GLY A 14 -22.94 -19.50 -36.69
CA GLY A 14 -21.55 -19.13 -36.94
C GLY A 14 -20.66 -19.18 -35.69
N LEU A 15 -19.45 -19.73 -35.85
CA LEU A 15 -18.36 -19.60 -34.88
C LEU A 15 -17.80 -18.16 -34.93
N GLY A 16 -18.12 -17.37 -33.91
CA GLY A 16 -17.38 -16.15 -33.60
C GLY A 16 -16.19 -16.47 -32.69
N VAL A 17 -14.97 -16.42 -33.22
CA VAL A 17 -13.74 -16.47 -32.41
C VAL A 17 -13.49 -15.06 -31.87
N LEU A 18 -13.83 -14.82 -30.61
CA LEU A 18 -13.42 -13.61 -29.89
C LEU A 18 -11.99 -13.82 -29.38
N ALA A 19 -11.03 -13.23 -30.09
CA ALA A 19 -9.67 -13.03 -29.59
C ALA A 19 -9.70 -11.96 -28.49
N ALA A 20 -9.79 -12.39 -27.24
CA ALA A 20 -9.59 -11.52 -26.08
C ALA A 20 -8.09 -11.36 -25.84
N CYS A 21 -7.52 -10.23 -26.27
CA CYS A 21 -6.21 -9.77 -25.81
C CYS A 21 -6.33 -9.33 -24.34
N GLY A 22 -6.18 -10.27 -23.42
CA GLY A 22 -6.01 -9.98 -22.00
C GLY A 22 -4.71 -9.23 -21.77
N LYS A 23 -4.81 -8.05 -21.15
CA LYS A 23 -3.66 -7.34 -20.60
C LYS A 23 -2.97 -8.27 -19.59
N HIS A 24 -1.69 -8.54 -19.78
CA HIS A 24 -0.87 -9.25 -18.81
C HIS A 24 -0.77 -8.40 -17.54
N GLY A 25 -1.70 -8.57 -16.61
CA GLY A 25 -1.45 -8.26 -15.22
C GLY A 25 -0.39 -9.24 -14.76
N VAL A 26 0.77 -8.74 -14.36
CA VAL A 26 1.76 -9.56 -13.66
C VAL A 26 1.07 -10.02 -12.39
N ASP A 27 0.69 -11.31 -12.32
CA ASP A 27 0.33 -11.95 -11.07
C ASP A 27 1.59 -11.96 -10.21
N VAL A 28 1.78 -10.90 -9.43
CA VAL A 28 2.79 -10.91 -8.38
C VAL A 28 2.26 -11.87 -7.32
N SER A 29 3.00 -12.95 -7.11
CA SER A 29 2.68 -14.00 -6.14
C SER A 29 2.29 -13.42 -4.78
N ALA A 30 1.28 -14.01 -4.13
CA ALA A 30 0.87 -13.67 -2.76
C ALA A 30 1.89 -14.14 -1.71
N GLU A 31 3.17 -14.20 -2.07
CA GLU A 31 4.26 -14.61 -1.20
C GLU A 31 4.74 -13.43 -0.33
N PRO A 32 5.23 -13.69 0.89
CA PRO A 32 5.84 -12.65 1.70
C PRO A 32 7.16 -12.15 1.10
N HIS A 33 7.29 -10.84 0.94
CA HIS A 33 8.52 -10.19 0.50
C HIS A 33 9.22 -9.49 1.67
N THR A 34 10.55 -9.56 1.69
CA THR A 34 11.36 -8.76 2.63
C THR A 34 11.58 -7.37 2.06
N VAL A 35 11.28 -6.32 2.84
CA VAL A 35 11.36 -4.93 2.39
C VAL A 35 12.09 -4.03 3.39
N CYS A 36 12.45 -2.84 2.93
CA CYS A 36 12.80 -1.69 3.75
C CYS A 36 11.61 -0.72 3.79
N VAL A 37 11.20 -0.30 4.99
CA VAL A 37 10.11 0.65 5.19
C VAL A 37 10.63 2.05 5.47
N THR A 38 9.92 3.08 5.00
CA THR A 38 10.08 4.47 5.46
C THR A 38 8.72 5.13 5.67
N GLY A 39 8.63 6.02 6.64
CA GLY A 39 7.47 6.89 6.86
C GLY A 39 7.67 8.27 6.22
N TYR A 40 6.60 8.80 5.63
CA TYR A 40 6.45 10.19 5.21
C TYR A 40 5.31 10.82 5.99
N ASN A 41 5.58 11.89 6.70
CA ASN A 41 4.65 12.46 7.68
C ASN A 41 4.15 13.84 7.25
N GLU A 42 2.87 13.98 6.93
CA GLU A 42 2.26 15.29 6.60
C GLU A 42 1.88 16.11 7.85
N TYR A 43 1.91 15.51 9.03
CA TYR A 43 1.62 16.23 10.26
C TYR A 43 2.78 17.16 10.63
N GLY A 44 2.44 18.34 11.16
CA GLY A 44 3.43 19.23 11.81
C GLY A 44 3.92 18.70 13.16
N ARG A 45 3.38 17.57 13.63
CA ARG A 45 3.82 16.88 14.85
C ARG A 45 4.62 15.64 14.47
N LYS A 46 5.69 15.36 15.24
CA LYS A 46 6.52 14.16 15.07
C LYS A 46 5.72 12.91 15.44
N LEU A 47 5.94 11.81 14.73
CA LEU A 47 5.49 10.50 15.16
C LEU A 47 6.56 9.88 16.06
N HIS A 48 6.17 9.43 17.25
CA HIS A 48 7.07 8.68 18.13
C HIS A 48 7.44 7.36 17.46
N GLU A 49 6.43 6.66 16.94
CA GLU A 49 6.57 5.43 16.19
C GLU A 49 5.35 5.16 15.30
N PHE A 50 5.54 4.26 14.34
CA PHE A 50 4.49 3.55 13.65
C PHE A 50 4.85 2.07 13.59
N TRP A 51 3.80 1.25 13.50
CA TRP A 51 3.91 -0.18 13.25
C TRP A 51 2.92 -0.57 12.16
N LEU A 52 3.41 -1.25 11.13
CA LEU A 52 2.62 -1.89 10.10
C LEU A 52 2.69 -3.39 10.35
N ASP A 53 1.53 -4.00 10.61
CA ASP A 53 1.40 -5.42 10.88
C ASP A 53 2.11 -5.92 12.15
N ASN A 54 2.00 -5.15 13.26
CA ASN A 54 2.62 -5.49 14.55
C ASN A 54 2.13 -6.82 15.15
N GLU A 55 0.95 -7.29 14.73
CA GLU A 55 0.39 -8.57 15.16
C GLU A 55 1.29 -9.75 14.73
N HIS A 56 2.11 -9.54 13.69
CA HIS A 56 3.11 -10.49 13.23
C HIS A 56 4.51 -10.03 13.64
N LYS A 57 5.33 -10.95 14.18
CA LYS A 57 6.71 -10.67 14.65
C LYS A 57 7.64 -10.08 13.57
N SER A 58 7.23 -10.10 12.30
CA SER A 58 7.96 -9.56 11.15
C SER A 58 7.38 -8.25 10.60
N GLY A 59 6.48 -7.58 11.34
CA GLY A 59 5.91 -6.29 10.96
C GLY A 59 6.96 -5.19 10.76
N CYS A 60 6.60 -4.17 9.99
CA CYS A 60 7.47 -3.02 9.70
C CYS A 60 7.26 -1.92 10.74
N PHE A 61 8.31 -1.17 11.08
CA PHE A 61 8.21 -0.07 12.05
C PHE A 61 9.10 1.11 11.67
N GLY A 62 8.87 2.26 12.28
CA GLY A 62 9.70 3.45 12.11
C GLY A 62 9.15 4.67 12.84
N ASN A 63 9.84 5.80 12.74
CA ASN A 63 9.53 7.01 13.54
C ASN A 63 9.80 8.30 12.74
N PRO A 64 8.97 8.62 11.73
CA PRO A 64 9.22 9.77 10.86
C PRO A 64 9.13 11.09 11.64
N SER A 65 10.01 12.03 11.29
CA SER A 65 10.00 13.39 11.84
C SER A 65 8.71 14.13 11.48
N ALA A 66 8.44 15.24 12.17
CA ALA A 66 7.45 16.21 11.69
C ALA A 66 7.87 16.78 10.34
N ARG A 67 6.91 17.25 9.53
CA ARG A 67 7.25 18.13 8.40
C ARG A 67 7.70 19.49 8.91
N GLU A 68 8.65 20.08 8.20
CA GLU A 68 9.08 21.47 8.41
C GLU A 68 8.17 22.43 7.63
N ASP A 69 8.26 23.72 7.93
CA ASP A 69 7.50 24.75 7.20
C ASP A 69 7.98 24.83 5.74
N GLY A 70 7.03 24.86 4.81
CA GLY A 70 7.31 24.81 3.38
C GLY A 70 7.54 23.41 2.82
N GLU A 71 7.77 22.40 3.68
CA GLU A 71 7.93 21.01 3.26
C GLU A 71 6.58 20.28 3.20
N ALA A 72 6.43 19.43 2.19
CA ALA A 72 5.23 18.60 2.04
C ALA A 72 5.17 17.47 3.09
N PHE A 73 6.34 16.94 3.50
CA PHE A 73 6.45 15.80 4.39
C PHE A 73 7.71 15.90 5.27
N GLY A 74 7.62 15.40 6.50
CA GLY A 74 8.76 14.94 7.29
C GLY A 74 9.08 13.47 7.03
N GLY A 75 10.21 12.99 7.55
CA GLY A 75 10.67 11.61 7.33
C GLY A 75 11.28 11.38 5.96
N GLY A 76 11.17 10.17 5.42
CA GLY A 76 11.69 9.80 4.10
C GLY A 76 13.20 9.59 3.98
N GLY A 77 13.99 10.07 4.95
CA GLY A 77 15.46 9.98 4.94
C GLY A 77 16.06 8.74 5.61
N GLY A 78 15.25 7.93 6.31
CA GLY A 78 15.73 6.75 7.05
C GLY A 78 14.84 5.53 6.83
N PHE A 79 15.42 4.33 7.01
CA PHE A 79 14.74 3.06 6.74
C PHE A 79 14.91 2.05 7.87
N ALA A 80 13.88 1.26 8.11
CA ALA A 80 13.98 -0.01 8.81
C ALA A 80 13.85 -1.15 7.79
N CYS A 81 14.82 -2.06 7.74
CA CYS A 81 14.88 -3.14 6.77
C CYS A 81 14.69 -4.50 7.42
N GLY A 82 14.22 -5.47 6.64
CA GLY A 82 14.09 -6.87 7.09
C GLY A 82 12.69 -7.25 7.55
N CYS A 83 11.73 -6.32 7.52
CA CYS A 83 10.32 -6.66 7.75
C CYS A 83 9.74 -7.39 6.53
N LYS A 84 8.70 -8.18 6.76
CA LYS A 84 8.03 -8.97 5.72
C LYS A 84 6.62 -8.45 5.48
N VAL A 85 6.27 -8.28 4.21
CA VAL A 85 4.92 -7.87 3.79
C VAL A 85 4.44 -8.74 2.64
N THR A 86 3.14 -8.99 2.60
CA THR A 86 2.50 -9.82 1.57
C THR A 86 1.58 -8.95 0.72
N PRO A 87 1.76 -8.89 -0.62
CA PRO A 87 0.89 -8.12 -1.50
C PRO A 87 -0.58 -8.48 -1.32
N GLY A 88 -1.45 -7.47 -1.23
CA GLY A 88 -2.90 -7.65 -1.05
C GLY A 88 -3.34 -8.02 0.37
N GLN A 89 -2.43 -8.28 1.30
CA GLN A 89 -2.78 -8.57 2.70
C GLN A 89 -3.40 -7.34 3.36
N LYS A 90 -4.50 -7.53 4.08
CA LYS A 90 -5.08 -6.51 4.96
C LYS A 90 -4.40 -6.59 6.32
N VAL A 91 -3.86 -5.48 6.79
CA VAL A 91 -3.12 -5.38 8.05
C VAL A 91 -3.49 -4.13 8.81
N LYS A 92 -3.16 -4.10 10.10
CA LYS A 92 -3.27 -2.89 10.91
C LYS A 92 -2.05 -2.00 10.72
N LEU A 93 -2.29 -0.73 10.45
CA LEU A 93 -1.30 0.34 10.56
C LEU A 93 -1.61 1.14 11.82
N PHE A 94 -0.69 1.12 12.76
CA PHE A 94 -0.70 1.89 13.99
C PHE A 94 0.32 3.02 13.91
N TRP A 95 0.01 4.18 14.47
CA TRP A 95 1.02 5.20 14.79
C TRP A 95 0.67 5.98 16.05
N GLU A 96 1.72 6.47 16.70
CA GLU A 96 1.65 7.26 17.93
C GLU A 96 2.34 8.61 17.70
N PHE A 97 1.67 9.69 18.11
CA PHE A 97 2.28 11.02 18.09
C PHE A 97 3.24 11.20 19.26
N ALA A 98 4.39 11.81 19.00
CA ALA A 98 5.32 12.18 20.06
C ALA A 98 4.67 13.19 21.03
N LEU A 99 4.93 12.99 22.31
CA LEU A 99 4.61 13.94 23.38
C LEU A 99 5.90 14.42 24.06
N PRO A 100 5.91 15.65 24.59
CA PRO A 100 6.93 16.10 25.54
C PRO A 100 7.06 15.14 26.74
N LEU A 101 8.26 15.01 27.29
CA LEU A 101 8.51 14.14 28.44
C LEU A 101 7.67 14.55 29.66
N ASP A 102 7.58 15.85 29.95
CA ASP A 102 6.78 16.39 31.05
C ASP A 102 5.28 16.03 30.94
N ASP A 103 4.76 15.85 29.72
CA ASP A 103 3.38 15.41 29.51
C ASP A 103 3.22 13.93 29.89
N LEU A 104 4.17 13.09 29.47
CA LEU A 104 4.21 11.66 29.81
C LEU A 104 4.34 11.46 31.32
N GLU A 105 5.21 12.22 31.99
CA GLU A 105 5.40 12.15 33.44
C GLU A 105 4.16 12.58 34.23
N ARG A 106 3.34 13.47 33.66
CA ARG A 106 2.02 13.83 34.18
C ARG A 106 0.93 12.80 33.87
N GLY A 107 1.27 11.71 33.21
CA GLY A 107 0.34 10.64 32.85
C GLY A 107 -0.52 10.93 31.62
N ILE A 108 -0.22 12.00 30.87
CA ILE A 108 -0.92 12.30 29.61
C ILE A 108 -0.60 11.21 28.61
N GLN A 109 -1.64 10.61 28.05
CA GLN A 109 -1.49 9.54 27.08
C GLN A 109 -1.21 10.12 25.68
N PRO A 110 -0.23 9.57 24.95
CA PRO A 110 -0.04 9.89 23.54
C PRO A 110 -1.31 9.66 22.72
N GLU A 111 -1.51 10.54 21.75
CA GLU A 111 -2.53 10.29 20.73
C GLU A 111 -2.09 9.12 19.85
N ARG A 112 -2.95 8.11 19.77
CA ARG A 112 -2.75 6.89 18.98
C ARG A 112 -3.79 6.79 17.88
N LYS A 113 -3.38 6.29 16.73
CA LYS A 113 -4.28 5.97 15.61
C LYS A 113 -4.01 4.54 15.16
N THR A 114 -5.08 3.87 14.76
CA THR A 114 -5.01 2.57 14.09
C THR A 114 -6.03 2.56 12.98
N ILE A 115 -5.60 2.14 11.79
CA ILE A 115 -6.50 1.90 10.65
C ILE A 115 -6.14 0.58 10.00
N ASP A 116 -7.09 -0.02 9.29
CA ASP A 116 -6.79 -1.15 8.42
C ASP A 116 -6.33 -0.62 7.05
N VAL A 117 -5.23 -1.16 6.54
CA VAL A 117 -4.66 -0.86 5.22
C VAL A 117 -4.49 -2.15 4.43
N THR A 118 -4.44 -2.04 3.11
CA THR A 118 -4.10 -3.15 2.23
C THR A 118 -2.69 -2.94 1.70
N ILE A 119 -1.81 -3.93 1.87
CA ILE A 119 -0.47 -3.88 1.27
C ILE A 119 -0.62 -3.80 -0.25
N PRO A 120 -0.06 -2.78 -0.92
CA PRO A 120 -0.22 -2.61 -2.35
C PRO A 120 0.52 -3.72 -3.12
N GLN A 121 0.25 -3.82 -4.41
CA GLN A 121 1.13 -4.58 -5.29
C GLN A 121 2.49 -3.86 -5.39
N PRO A 122 3.61 -4.58 -5.46
CA PRO A 122 4.89 -3.98 -5.78
C PRO A 122 4.89 -3.46 -7.22
N GLU A 123 5.68 -2.42 -7.47
CA GLU A 123 5.89 -1.87 -8.81
C GLU A 123 6.52 -2.90 -9.75
N SER A 124 7.42 -3.75 -9.23
CA SER A 124 8.03 -4.86 -9.95
C SER A 124 8.38 -6.02 -9.01
N PRO A 125 8.75 -7.21 -9.53
CA PRO A 125 9.26 -8.30 -8.72
C PRO A 125 10.51 -7.97 -7.88
N THR A 126 11.21 -6.88 -8.20
CA THR A 126 12.42 -6.43 -7.47
C THR A 126 12.15 -5.31 -6.47
N SER A 127 10.89 -4.88 -6.31
CA SER A 127 10.55 -3.80 -5.39
C SER A 127 10.92 -4.13 -3.95
N ARG A 128 11.74 -3.28 -3.35
CA ARG A 128 12.28 -3.50 -2.00
C ARG A 128 11.94 -2.41 -1.01
N TYR A 129 11.23 -1.37 -1.43
CA TYR A 129 10.92 -0.22 -0.58
C TYR A 129 9.42 -0.03 -0.41
N LEU A 130 8.96 -0.08 0.84
CA LEU A 130 7.59 0.25 1.20
C LEU A 130 7.55 1.63 1.87
N ARG A 131 6.85 2.58 1.26
CA ARG A 131 6.65 3.92 1.80
C ARG A 131 5.28 4.01 2.45
N VAL A 132 5.22 4.51 3.67
CA VAL A 132 3.99 4.77 4.42
C VAL A 132 3.79 6.27 4.49
N TYR A 133 2.74 6.80 3.89
CA TYR A 133 2.40 8.23 3.92
C TYR A 133 1.31 8.47 4.96
N PHE A 134 1.66 9.10 6.08
CA PHE A 134 0.73 9.51 7.13
C PHE A 134 0.12 10.85 6.74
N ARG A 135 -1.16 10.83 6.34
CA ARG A 135 -1.86 12.00 5.79
C ARG A 135 -2.42 12.87 6.89
N LYS A 136 -2.41 14.19 6.69
CA LYS A 136 -2.87 15.17 7.71
C LYS A 136 -4.36 15.06 8.08
N ASN A 137 -5.15 14.35 7.28
CA ASN A 137 -6.59 14.12 7.48
C ASN A 137 -6.91 12.82 8.27
N GLY A 138 -5.91 12.16 8.86
CA GLY A 138 -6.14 10.94 9.64
C GLY A 138 -6.07 9.64 8.84
N THR A 139 -5.81 9.68 7.53
CA THR A 139 -5.63 8.48 6.70
C THR A 139 -4.15 8.14 6.50
N ALA A 140 -3.89 7.02 5.82
CA ALA A 140 -2.57 6.72 5.32
C ALA A 140 -2.65 6.09 3.92
N GLU A 141 -1.57 6.22 3.17
CA GLU A 141 -1.38 5.57 1.87
C GLU A 141 -0.05 4.82 1.84
N LEU A 142 -0.04 3.68 1.14
CA LEU A 142 1.13 2.85 0.97
C LEU A 142 1.59 2.90 -0.50
N GLN A 143 2.90 2.97 -0.71
CA GLN A 143 3.52 2.90 -2.03
C GLN A 143 4.69 1.94 -1.98
N TRP A 144 4.67 0.89 -2.80
CA TRP A 144 5.74 -0.10 -2.86
C TRP A 144 6.51 0.06 -4.17
N VAL A 145 7.78 0.47 -4.06
CA VAL A 145 8.59 0.94 -5.19
C VAL A 145 9.91 0.18 -5.30
N ASP A 146 10.47 0.22 -6.50
CA ASP A 146 11.80 -0.32 -6.80
C ASP A 146 12.93 0.55 -6.24
N ASP A 147 12.78 1.87 -6.39
CA ASP A 147 13.83 2.84 -6.11
C ASP A 147 13.31 4.02 -5.27
N MET A 148 14.14 4.54 -4.37
CA MET A 148 13.75 5.66 -3.52
C MET A 148 13.68 7.01 -4.26
N ASN A 149 14.19 7.10 -5.48
CA ASN A 149 14.00 8.22 -6.40
C ASN A 149 12.68 8.15 -7.18
N ALA A 150 11.93 7.03 -7.08
CA ALA A 150 10.61 6.94 -7.70
C ALA A 150 9.70 8.08 -7.18
N PRO A 151 8.84 8.66 -8.04
CA PRO A 151 7.99 9.79 -7.66
C PRO A 151 7.23 9.54 -6.37
N ARG A 152 7.30 10.51 -5.45
CA ARG A 152 6.52 10.48 -4.21
C ARG A 152 5.05 10.76 -4.48
N LEU A 153 4.17 10.22 -3.64
CA LEU A 153 2.77 10.60 -3.68
C LEU A 153 2.62 12.09 -3.35
N LYS A 154 1.72 12.77 -4.05
CA LYS A 154 1.42 14.18 -3.77
C LYS A 154 0.85 14.34 -2.35
N PRO A 155 1.10 15.46 -1.66
CA PRO A 155 0.51 15.71 -0.36
C PRO A 155 -1.02 15.91 -0.48
N THR A 156 -1.71 15.70 0.64
CA THR A 156 -3.15 16.00 0.75
C THR A 156 -3.42 17.46 0.38
N GLN A 157 -4.26 17.67 -0.64
CA GLN A 157 -4.64 19.00 -1.11
C GLN A 157 -5.50 19.72 -0.05
N GLU A 158 -5.25 21.01 0.14
CA GLU A 158 -6.15 21.86 0.93
C GLU A 158 -7.41 22.14 0.10
N LYS A 159 -8.57 22.03 0.75
CA LYS A 159 -9.85 22.41 0.15
C LYS A 159 -10.11 23.88 0.38
#